data_AF-A0A495QRP4-F1
#
_entry.id   AF-A0A495QRP4-F1
#
_cell.length_a   1.000
_cell.length_b   1.000
_cell.length_c   1.000
_cell.angle_alpha   90.00
_cell.angle_beta   90.00
_cell.angle_gamma   90.00
#
_symmetry.space_group_name_H-M   'P 1'
#
loop_
_entity.id
_entity.type
_entity.pdbx_description
1 polymer ?
#
loop_
_entity_poly.entity_id
_entity_poly.type
_entity_poly.pdbx_seq_one_letter_code
_entity_poly.pdbx_strand_id
1 'polypeptide(L)'
;MYCKAFVSEECYHVVREHLSGILSADFASATAAIDSVEVEIRRNPDHVSSKRPTDKFLYWPIIVEIEDDSSVATSAMMGIASRVIIGLWKVDIPVVVACDFEQLLPWKGGIERVGNSG
;
A
#
# COMPACT_ATOMS: atom_id res chain seq x y z
N MET A 1 14.83 2.77 -4.50
CA MET A 1 13.66 3.69 -4.50
C MET A 1 12.61 3.12 -3.55
N TYR A 2 11.71 3.95 -3.00
CA TYR A 2 10.82 3.51 -1.92
C TYR A 2 9.41 4.11 -2.03
N CYS A 3 8.40 3.26 -1.83
CA CYS A 3 7.02 3.68 -1.58
C CYS A 3 6.53 3.14 -0.24
N LYS A 4 5.72 3.96 0.44
CA LYS A 4 4.97 3.54 1.62
C LYS A 4 3.48 3.64 1.35
N ALA A 5 2.78 2.51 1.39
CA ALA A 5 1.33 2.46 1.37
C ALA A 5 0.79 2.37 2.81
N PHE A 6 -0.19 3.21 3.12
CA PHE A 6 -0.98 3.14 4.33
C PHE A 6 -2.32 2.49 3.99
N VAL A 7 -2.72 1.46 4.73
CA VAL A 7 -3.90 0.64 4.44
C VAL A 7 -4.86 0.67 5.63
N SER A 8 -6.12 1.04 5.39
CA SER A 8 -7.11 1.26 6.44
C SER A 8 -7.60 -0.01 7.15
N GLU A 9 -7.45 -1.17 6.51
CA GLU A 9 -7.89 -2.47 7.04
C GLU A 9 -7.06 -2.88 8.26
N GLU A 10 -7.72 -3.28 9.35
CA GLU A 10 -7.09 -3.63 10.63
C GLU A 10 -6.63 -5.10 10.68
N CYS A 11 -7.25 -5.99 9.90
CA CYS A 11 -6.90 -7.39 9.84
C CYS A 11 -5.71 -7.63 8.90
N TYR A 12 -4.54 -7.93 9.48
CA TYR A 12 -3.32 -8.24 8.74
C TYR A 12 -3.49 -9.36 7.73
N HIS A 13 -4.20 -10.42 8.10
CA HIS A 13 -4.41 -11.57 7.23
C HIS A 13 -5.25 -11.21 6.00
N VAL A 14 -6.25 -10.33 6.14
CA VAL A 14 -7.08 -9.85 5.04
C VAL A 14 -6.23 -9.04 4.05
N VAL A 15 -5.42 -8.09 4.53
CA VAL A 15 -4.52 -7.31 3.65
C VAL A 15 -3.54 -8.24 2.93
N ARG A 16 -2.93 -9.18 3.65
CA ARG A 16 -1.99 -10.14 3.06
C ARG A 16 -2.64 -11.00 1.98
N GLU A 17 -3.83 -11.53 2.23
CA GLU A 17 -4.57 -12.34 1.27
C GLU A 17 -4.90 -11.56 -0.01
N HIS A 18 -5.44 -10.34 0.14
CA HIS A 18 -5.73 -9.49 -1.01
C HIS A 18 -4.48 -9.12 -1.79
N LEU A 19 -3.39 -8.73 -1.12
CA LEU A 19 -2.13 -8.40 -1.79
C LEU A 19 -1.52 -9.61 -2.51
N SER A 20 -1.62 -10.81 -1.93
CA SER A 20 -1.17 -12.05 -2.58
C SER A 20 -1.93 -12.26 -3.90
N GLY A 21 -3.25 -12.06 -3.90
CA GLY A 21 -4.09 -12.16 -5.10
C GLY A 21 -3.85 -11.03 -6.12
N ILE A 22 -3.72 -9.78 -5.66
CA ILE A 22 -3.50 -8.60 -6.51
C ILE A 22 -2.14 -8.69 -7.22
N LEU A 23 -1.12 -9.15 -6.51
CA LEU A 23 0.26 -9.20 -6.98
C LEU A 23 0.62 -10.53 -7.63
N SER A 24 -0.23 -11.55 -7.47
CA SER A 24 0.07 -12.94 -7.86
C SER A 24 1.38 -13.43 -7.23
N ALA A 25 1.57 -13.10 -5.96
CA ALA A 25 2.79 -13.35 -5.21
C ALA A 25 2.47 -14.10 -3.92
N ASP A 26 3.36 -14.99 -3.50
CA ASP A 26 3.29 -15.60 -2.18
C ASP A 26 4.14 -14.80 -1.20
N PHE A 27 3.52 -14.36 -0.11
CA PHE A 27 4.21 -13.66 0.96
C PHE A 27 4.78 -14.70 1.92
N ALA A 28 6.10 -14.88 1.91
CA ALA A 28 6.77 -15.68 2.92
C ALA A 28 6.81 -14.87 4.23
N SER A 29 5.95 -15.25 5.19
CA SER A 29 5.65 -14.44 6.37
C SER A 29 5.00 -13.10 5.99
N ALA A 30 5.82 -12.06 5.79
CA ALA A 30 5.42 -10.66 5.57
C ALA A 30 5.94 -10.08 4.26
N THR A 31 6.83 -10.79 3.56
CA THR A 31 7.58 -10.25 2.43
C THR A 31 7.38 -11.09 1.17
N ALA A 32 7.33 -10.43 0.03
CA ALA A 32 7.34 -11.05 -1.30
C ALA A 32 8.31 -10.29 -2.21
N ALA A 33 9.00 -11.03 -3.09
CA ALA A 33 9.83 -10.44 -4.14
C ALA A 33 9.14 -10.60 -5.49
N ILE A 34 8.97 -9.51 -6.23
CA ILE A 34 8.27 -9.44 -7.52
C ILE A 34 9.15 -8.65 -8.49
N ASP A 35 9.70 -9.33 -9.50
CA ASP A 35 10.54 -8.69 -10.53
C ASP A 35 11.61 -7.75 -9.95
N SER A 36 12.38 -8.22 -8.96
CA SER A 36 13.40 -7.48 -8.20
C SER A 36 12.92 -6.35 -7.28
N VAL A 37 11.60 -6.17 -7.14
CA VAL A 37 10.99 -5.28 -6.15
C VAL A 37 10.58 -6.09 -4.93
N GLU A 38 11.00 -5.67 -3.75
CA GLU A 38 10.55 -6.23 -2.49
C GLU A 38 9.27 -5.53 -2.03
N VAL A 39 8.31 -6.33 -1.55
CA VAL A 39 7.07 -5.84 -0.94
C VAL A 39 6.97 -6.43 0.46
N GLU A 40 6.95 -5.58 1.48
CA GLU A 40 6.80 -5.97 2.88
C GLU A 40 5.47 -5.46 3.45
N ILE A 41 4.75 -6.29 4.20
CA ILE A 41 3.53 -5.93 4.90
C ILE A 41 3.81 -5.95 6.40
N ARG A 42 3.58 -4.81 7.08
CA ARG A 42 3.82 -4.68 8.52
C ARG A 42 2.73 -3.89 9.23
N ARG A 43 2.69 -4.04 10.56
CA ARG A 43 1.86 -3.18 11.41
C ARG A 43 2.42 -1.76 11.42
N ASN A 44 1.53 -0.76 11.40
CA ASN A 44 1.93 0.62 11.57
C ASN A 44 2.22 0.91 13.05
N PRO A 45 3.46 1.23 13.45
CA PRO A 45 3.78 1.54 14.84
C PRO A 45 3.11 2.84 15.32
N ASP A 46 2.77 3.74 14.39
CA ASP A 46 2.08 4.99 14.68
C ASP A 46 0.55 4.79 14.75
N HIS A 47 0.06 3.57 14.56
CA HIS A 47 -1.37 3.29 14.62
C HIS A 47 -1.95 3.67 15.98
N VAL A 48 -2.94 4.57 15.95
CA VAL A 48 -3.70 4.94 17.14
C VAL A 48 -5.06 4.26 17.08
N SER A 49 -5.25 3.23 17.91
CA SER A 49 -6.54 2.61 18.20
C SER A 49 -7.42 3.57 19.01
N SER A 50 -7.78 4.71 18.42
CA SER A 50 -8.82 5.57 18.97
C SER A 50 -10.15 5.16 18.34
N LYS A 51 -11.24 5.16 19.12
CA LYS A 51 -12.61 4.87 18.65
C LYS A 51 -13.16 5.86 17.62
N ARG A 52 -12.30 6.67 17.00
CA ARG A 52 -12.61 7.53 15.87
C ARG A 52 -11.81 7.03 14.68
N PRO A 53 -12.41 6.95 13.48
CA PRO A 53 -11.63 6.85 12.27
C PRO A 53 -10.62 8.00 12.30
N THR A 54 -9.33 7.68 12.37
CA THR A 54 -8.35 8.70 12.08
C THR A 54 -8.45 8.92 10.57
N ASP A 55 -9.20 9.94 10.16
CA ASP A 55 -9.32 10.35 8.74
C ASP A 55 -7.95 10.69 8.13
N LYS A 56 -6.91 10.76 8.97
CA LYS A 56 -5.50 10.85 8.60
C LYS A 56 -4.95 9.45 8.35
N PHE A 57 -4.77 9.12 7.08
CA PHE A 57 -4.19 7.86 6.60
C PHE A 57 -2.85 7.50 7.25
N LEU A 58 -2.09 8.48 7.74
CA LEU A 58 -0.83 8.28 8.46
C LEU A 58 -0.94 7.36 9.68
N TYR A 59 -2.13 7.26 10.29
CA TYR A 59 -2.38 6.42 11.47
C TYR A 59 -3.13 5.12 11.14
N TRP A 60 -3.31 4.81 9.86
CA TRP A 60 -3.95 3.56 9.46
C TRP A 60 -3.13 2.35 9.89
N PRO A 61 -3.80 1.24 10.25
CA PRO A 61 -3.21 0.14 11.03
C PRO A 61 -2.11 -0.66 10.33
N ILE A 62 -2.08 -0.66 8.99
CA ILE A 62 -1.15 -1.47 8.22
C ILE A 62 -0.35 -0.58 7.25
N ILE A 63 0.94 -0.88 7.18
CA ILE A 63 1.86 -0.31 6.19
C ILE A 63 2.27 -1.42 5.22
N VAL A 64 2.32 -1.08 3.93
CA VAL A 64 2.98 -1.88 2.90
C VAL A 64 4.16 -1.07 2.37
N GLU A 65 5.35 -1.63 2.45
CA GLU A 65 6.56 -1.02 1.88
C GLU A 65 6.86 -1.69 0.55
N ILE A 66 7.20 -0.88 -0.45
CA ILE A 66 7.57 -1.33 -1.78
C ILE A 66 8.94 -0.73 -2.06
N GLU A 67 9.96 -1.57 -2.16
CA GLU A 67 11.35 -1.15 -2.29
C GLU A 67 12.01 -1.83 -3.49
N ASP A 68 12.83 -1.06 -4.18
CA ASP A 68 13.67 -1.53 -5.28
C ASP A 68 15.08 -0.98 -5.03
N ASP A 69 16.08 -1.85 -4.89
CA ASP A 69 17.47 -1.46 -4.63
C ASP A 69 18.14 -0.73 -5.80
N SER A 70 17.47 -0.64 -6.95
CA SER A 70 17.98 0.13 -8.09
C SER A 70 17.85 1.64 -7.88
N SER A 71 18.83 2.38 -8.43
CA SER A 71 18.91 3.83 -8.32
C SER A 71 18.00 4.59 -9.30
N VAL A 72 17.12 3.89 -10.02
CA VAL A 72 16.25 4.46 -11.06
C VAL A 72 14.81 4.12 -10.72
N ALA A 73 13.88 5.04 -10.95
CA ALA A 73 12.45 4.74 -10.88
C ALA A 73 12.11 3.65 -11.91
N THR A 74 12.01 2.40 -11.45
CA THR A 74 11.66 1.31 -12.36
C THR A 74 10.17 1.36 -12.66
N SER A 75 9.83 1.11 -13.92
CA SER A 75 8.44 0.90 -14.34
C SER A 75 7.77 -0.24 -13.55
N ALA A 76 8.57 -1.21 -13.05
CA ALA A 76 8.14 -2.28 -12.17
C ALA A 76 7.57 -1.74 -10.85
N MET A 77 8.29 -0.85 -10.15
CA MET A 77 7.84 -0.29 -8.87
C MET A 77 6.56 0.54 -9.02
N MET A 78 6.50 1.39 -10.06
CA MET A 78 5.27 2.13 -10.40
C MET A 78 4.09 1.19 -10.73
N GLY A 79 4.36 0.11 -11.46
CA GLY A 79 3.38 -0.91 -11.80
C GLY A 79 2.82 -1.63 -10.58
N ILE A 80 3.69 -2.03 -9.65
CA ILE A 80 3.31 -2.67 -8.38
C ILE A 80 2.48 -1.71 -7.53
N ALA A 81 2.97 -0.49 -7.29
CA ALA A 81 2.24 0.52 -6.52
C ALA A 81 0.86 0.81 -7.12
N SER A 82 0.76 0.92 -8.45
CA SER A 82 -0.52 1.12 -9.15
C SER A 82 -1.48 -0.06 -8.97
N ARG A 83 -0.98 -1.29 -9.06
CA ARG A 83 -1.77 -2.51 -8.82
C ARG A 83 -2.29 -2.57 -7.39
N VAL A 84 -1.45 -2.24 -6.39
CA VAL A 84 -1.85 -2.18 -4.99
C VAL A 84 -2.98 -1.17 -4.79
N ILE A 85 -2.82 0.06 -5.28
CA ILE A 85 -3.83 1.12 -5.15
C ILE A 85 -5.15 0.66 -5.77
N ILE A 86 -5.13 0.28 -7.05
CA ILE A 86 -6.36 -0.09 -7.77
C ILE A 86 -7.00 -1.34 -7.17
N GLY A 87 -6.18 -2.33 -6.79
CA GLY A 87 -6.64 -3.62 -6.28
C GLY A 87 -7.35 -3.50 -4.94
N LEU A 88 -6.74 -2.79 -3.97
CA LEU A 88 -7.34 -2.62 -2.65
C LEU A 88 -8.60 -1.74 -2.72
N TRP A 89 -8.59 -0.66 -3.51
CA TRP A 89 -9.78 0.17 -3.71
C TRP A 89 -10.93 -0.55 -4.44
N LYS A 90 -10.67 -1.64 -5.18
CA LYS A 90 -11.72 -2.45 -5.81
C LYS A 90 -12.42 -3.40 -4.83
N VAL A 91 -11.81 -3.68 -3.69
CA VAL A 91 -12.37 -4.52 -2.61
C VAL A 91 -12.74 -3.67 -1.39
N ASP A 92 -12.98 -2.38 -1.61
CA ASP A 92 -13.39 -1.41 -0.58
C ASP A 92 -12.42 -1.30 0.62
N ILE A 93 -11.12 -1.51 0.37
CA ILE A 93 -10.04 -1.26 1.33
C ILE A 93 -9.31 0.03 0.91
N PRO A 94 -9.60 1.18 1.55
CA PRO A 94 -8.84 2.39 1.34
C PRO A 94 -7.33 2.22 1.53
N VAL A 95 -6.57 2.77 0.59
CA VAL A 95 -5.11 2.80 0.60
C VAL A 95 -4.59 4.13 0.07
N VAL A 96 -3.54 4.65 0.70
CA VAL A 96 -2.78 5.82 0.24
C VAL A 96 -1.30 5.45 0.13
N VAL A 97 -0.72 5.61 -1.05
CA VAL A 97 0.71 5.42 -1.34
C VAL A 97 1.40 6.77 -1.38
N ALA A 98 2.39 6.96 -0.52
CA ALA A 98 3.26 8.14 -0.48
C ALA A 98 4.66 7.77 -1.03
N CYS A 99 5.12 8.52 -2.03
CA CYS A 99 6.43 8.36 -2.67
C CYS A 99 6.74 9.53 -3.62
N ASP A 100 7.98 9.63 -4.10
CA ASP A 100 8.46 10.74 -4.95
C ASP A 100 7.69 10.90 -6.29
N PHE A 101 7.00 9.87 -6.75
CA PHE A 101 6.21 9.88 -8.00
C PHE A 101 4.71 9.67 -7.75
N GLU A 102 4.22 9.90 -6.54
CA GLU A 102 2.80 9.72 -6.18
C GLU A 102 1.83 10.44 -7.13
N GLN A 103 2.25 11.59 -7.69
CA GLN A 103 1.45 12.37 -8.64
C GLN A 103 1.19 11.65 -9.97
N LEU A 104 2.01 10.62 -10.28
CA LEU A 104 1.86 9.77 -11.46
C LEU A 104 1.06 8.51 -11.17
N LEU A 105 0.80 8.19 -9.89
CA LEU A 105 0.03 7.03 -9.48
C LEU A 105 -1.48 7.31 -9.57
N PRO A 106 -2.31 6.24 -9.68
CA PRO A 106 -3.77 6.37 -9.65
C PRO A 106 -4.26 7.22 -8.47
N TRP A 107 -5.10 8.22 -8.75
CA TRP A 107 -5.67 9.14 -7.75
C TRP A 107 -4.61 9.84 -6.88
N LYS A 108 -3.46 10.17 -7.47
CA LYS A 108 -2.29 10.73 -6.78
C LYS A 108 -1.85 9.89 -5.59
N GLY A 109 -1.71 8.59 -5.82
CA GLY A 109 -1.43 7.63 -4.76
C GLY A 109 -2.65 7.22 -3.94
N GLY A 110 -3.88 7.43 -4.42
CA GLY A 110 -5.11 7.09 -3.68
C GLY A 110 -5.68 8.22 -2.82
N ILE A 111 -4.94 9.31 -2.59
CA ILE A 111 -5.36 10.40 -1.70
C ILE A 111 -6.62 11.12 -2.20
N GLU A 112 -6.77 11.31 -3.52
CA GLU A 112 -7.96 11.94 -4.09
C GLU A 112 -9.22 11.10 -3.88
N ARG A 113 -9.07 9.80 -3.64
CA ARG A 113 -10.20 8.90 -3.41
C ARG A 113 -10.63 8.87 -1.94
N VAL A 114 -9.69 9.05 -1.01
CA VAL A 114 -10.01 9.26 0.40
C VAL A 114 -10.83 10.55 0.58
N GLY A 115 -10.42 11.63 -0.07
CA GLY A 115 -11.12 12.93 0.02
C GLY A 115 -12.54 12.94 -0.56
N ASN A 116 -12.89 11.99 -1.42
CA ASN A 116 -14.21 11.86 -2.04
C ASN A 116 -15.10 10.78 -1.39
N SER A 117 -14.61 10.10 -0.34
CA SER A 117 -15.34 9.04 0.36
C SER A 117 -16.08 9.55 1.61
N GLY A 118 -16.17 10.88 1.78
CA GLY A 118 -16.83 11.56 2.89
C GLY A 118 -18.23 12.07 2.56
#